data_AF-A0A4R0NN76-F1
#
_entry.id   AF-A0A4R0NN76-F1
#
_cell.length_a   1.000
_cell.length_b   1.000
_cell.length_c   1.000
_cell.angle_alpha   90.00
_cell.angle_beta   90.00
_cell.angle_gamma   90.00
#
_symmetry.space_group_name_H-M   'P 1'
#
loop_
_entity.id
_entity.type
_entity.pdbx_description
1 polymer ?
#
loop_
_entity_poly.entity_id
_entity_poly.type
_entity_poly.pdbx_seq_one_letter_code
_entity_poly.pdbx_strand_id
1 'polypeptide(L)'
;MKCHKCCLLSFFLIISVSLYSYNLKAQESILQDISYLYVEKLIATAKENYPRLKSLDSEIEIAKKDLNIAKTSWLDPFSFQYVSRSNDANANAVNLTTADILTGYQFGISVNPGSLLSKPGNVKKAKEQINIARYNKEEYNLTLEAEVKKRYFVYLQYKNSLTSLNNIYLDAQNNFNVVKLAYQKAETTLEQYNAASTTFSQAYQTKLQGEANYVSAKASLEELTVKKLEEIK
;
A
#
# COMPACT_ATOMS: atom_id res chain seq x y z
N MET A 1 73.01 -28.57 19.35
CA MET A 1 71.61 -28.93 18.99
C MET A 1 70.54 -28.02 19.64
N LYS A 2 70.77 -26.71 19.87
CA LYS A 2 69.77 -25.81 20.48
C LYS A 2 69.00 -24.91 19.49
N CYS A 3 69.37 -24.90 18.20
CA CYS A 3 68.85 -23.92 17.24
C CYS A 3 67.50 -24.28 16.59
N HIS A 4 67.13 -25.58 16.51
CA HIS A 4 65.89 -25.99 15.82
C HIS A 4 64.60 -25.75 16.62
N LYS A 5 64.65 -25.79 17.96
CA LYS A 5 63.45 -25.66 18.80
C LYS A 5 62.91 -24.22 18.84
N CYS A 6 63.78 -23.20 18.75
CA CYS A 6 63.34 -21.79 18.64
C CYS A 6 62.68 -21.48 17.28
N CYS A 7 63.18 -22.08 16.20
CA CYS A 7 62.64 -21.83 14.85
C CYS A 7 61.24 -22.42 14.68
N LEU A 8 61.00 -23.62 15.23
CA LEU A 8 59.69 -24.27 15.23
C LEU A 8 58.64 -23.53 16.09
N LEU A 9 59.04 -22.96 17.23
CA LEU A 9 58.14 -22.18 18.08
C LEU A 9 57.74 -20.84 17.43
N SER A 10 58.67 -20.19 16.72
CA SER A 10 58.39 -18.96 15.97
C SER A 10 57.46 -19.19 14.79
N PHE A 11 57.57 -20.35 14.11
CA PHE A 11 56.69 -20.70 13.00
C PHE A 11 55.26 -20.99 13.47
N PHE A 12 55.10 -21.65 14.64
CA PHE A 12 53.79 -21.91 15.23
C PHE A 12 53.10 -20.62 15.72
N LEU A 13 53.86 -19.64 16.23
CA LEU A 13 53.33 -18.35 16.66
C LEU A 13 52.82 -17.51 15.47
N ILE A 14 53.54 -17.52 14.34
CA ILE A 14 53.13 -16.77 13.13
C ILE A 14 51.85 -17.37 12.51
N ILE A 15 51.70 -18.70 12.51
CA ILE A 15 50.49 -19.37 12.05
C ILE A 15 49.29 -19.03 12.95
N SER A 16 49.49 -18.95 14.27
CA SER A 16 48.42 -18.58 15.20
C SER A 16 47.94 -17.13 15.02
N VAL A 17 48.83 -16.20 14.64
CA VAL A 17 48.48 -14.78 14.40
C VAL A 17 47.74 -14.60 13.06
N SER A 18 48.03 -15.43 12.05
CA SER A 18 47.29 -15.41 10.78
C SER A 18 45.84 -15.92 10.88
N LEU A 19 45.48 -16.65 11.95
CA LEU A 19 44.11 -17.13 12.18
C LEU A 19 43.22 -16.13 12.91
N TYR A 20 43.78 -15.06 13.49
CA TYR A 20 43.01 -13.98 14.14
C TYR A 20 42.69 -12.80 13.21
N SER A 21 43.14 -12.85 11.95
CA SER A 21 42.89 -11.79 10.96
C SER A 21 41.65 -12.09 10.11
N TYR A 22 40.52 -12.36 10.76
CA TYR A 22 39.20 -12.25 10.13
C TYR A 22 38.44 -11.10 10.79
N ASN A 23 38.95 -9.88 10.59
CA ASN A 23 38.08 -8.72 10.73
C ASN A 23 37.10 -8.77 9.57
N LEU A 24 35.90 -9.25 9.91
CA LEU A 24 34.66 -9.14 9.15
C LEU A 24 34.68 -7.86 8.32
N LYS A 25 34.78 -7.99 7.00
CA LYS A 25 34.26 -6.92 6.14
C LYS A 25 32.77 -6.86 6.46
N ALA A 26 32.38 -5.84 7.20
CA ALA A 26 30.99 -5.46 7.38
C ALA A 26 30.40 -5.34 5.97
N GLN A 27 29.73 -6.39 5.53
CA GLN A 27 28.91 -6.35 4.36
C GLN A 27 27.74 -5.47 4.78
N GLU A 28 27.79 -4.18 4.42
CA GLU A 28 26.70 -3.22 4.59
C GLU A 28 25.50 -3.72 3.78
N SER A 29 24.81 -4.68 4.36
CA SER A 29 23.62 -5.31 3.83
C SER A 29 22.44 -4.53 4.36
N ILE A 30 21.53 -4.18 3.46
CA ILE A 30 20.24 -3.53 3.80
C ILE A 30 19.52 -4.31 4.91
N LEU A 31 19.74 -5.62 5.01
CA LEU A 31 19.17 -6.50 6.03
C LEU A 31 19.51 -6.07 7.47
N GLN A 32 20.63 -5.39 7.70
CA GLN A 32 21.07 -4.98 9.03
C GLN A 32 20.38 -3.70 9.52
N ASP A 33 19.82 -2.89 8.60
CA ASP A 33 19.17 -1.61 8.89
C ASP A 33 17.63 -1.73 9.02
N ILE A 34 17.07 -2.93 8.88
CA ILE A 34 15.62 -3.13 8.96
C ILE A 34 15.17 -3.08 10.42
N SER A 35 14.62 -1.94 10.84
CA SER A 35 13.83 -1.86 12.06
C SER A 35 12.43 -2.43 11.84
N TYR A 36 12.23 -3.69 12.21
CA TYR A 36 10.91 -4.34 12.16
C TYR A 36 9.88 -3.59 13.02
N LEU A 37 10.29 -3.03 14.16
CA LEU A 37 9.41 -2.23 15.00
C LEU A 37 8.90 -0.98 14.27
N TYR A 38 9.76 -0.33 13.49
CA TYR A 38 9.36 0.84 12.69
C TYR A 38 8.39 0.45 11.56
N VAL A 39 8.62 -0.69 10.91
CA VAL A 39 7.72 -1.23 9.89
C VAL A 39 6.31 -1.46 10.45
N GLU A 40 6.20 -2.05 11.64
CA GLU A 40 4.90 -2.26 12.29
C GLU A 40 4.18 -0.94 12.61
N LYS A 41 4.92 0.10 13.04
CA LYS A 41 4.36 1.44 13.22
C LYS A 41 3.84 2.04 11.91
N LEU A 42 4.57 1.88 10.81
CA LEU A 42 4.12 2.33 9.48
C LEU A 42 2.85 1.61 9.05
N ILE A 43 2.78 0.29 9.26
CA ILE A 43 1.60 -0.52 8.94
C ILE A 43 0.40 -0.07 9.77
N ALA A 44 0.58 0.14 11.07
CA ALA A 44 -0.48 0.63 11.95
C ALA A 44 -0.99 2.01 11.51
N THR A 45 -0.07 2.93 11.20
CA THR A 45 -0.41 4.27 10.72
C THR A 45 -1.15 4.23 9.38
N ALA A 46 -0.72 3.38 8.44
CA ALA A 46 -1.40 3.18 7.17
C ALA A 46 -2.81 2.60 7.38
N LYS A 47 -2.95 1.56 8.22
CA LYS A 47 -4.26 0.94 8.50
C LYS A 47 -5.26 1.93 9.13
N GLU A 48 -4.78 2.86 9.95
CA GLU A 48 -5.61 3.90 10.57
C GLU A 48 -6.05 4.99 9.58
N ASN A 49 -5.14 5.45 8.72
CA ASN A 49 -5.34 6.68 7.95
C ASN A 49 -5.77 6.44 6.49
N TYR A 50 -5.53 5.25 5.94
CA TYR A 50 -5.74 5.00 4.51
C TYR A 50 -7.23 5.00 4.10
N PRO A 51 -7.67 5.83 3.14
CA PRO A 51 -9.09 6.01 2.81
C PRO A 51 -9.82 4.73 2.35
N ARG A 52 -9.12 3.82 1.66
CA ARG A 52 -9.74 2.58 1.15
C ARG A 52 -10.27 1.70 2.28
N LEU A 53 -9.60 1.67 3.44
CA LEU A 53 -10.08 0.91 4.59
C LEU A 53 -11.39 1.48 5.15
N LYS A 54 -11.53 2.81 5.16
CA LYS A 54 -12.79 3.48 5.56
C LYS A 54 -13.94 3.14 4.61
N SER A 55 -13.65 3.00 3.31
CA SER A 55 -14.64 2.52 2.33
C SER A 55 -15.08 1.08 2.62
N LEU A 56 -14.13 0.18 2.89
CA LEU A 56 -14.42 -1.22 3.22
C LEU A 56 -15.19 -1.37 4.54
N ASP A 57 -14.91 -0.52 5.53
CA ASP A 57 -15.73 -0.42 6.74
C ASP A 57 -17.15 0.01 6.45
N SER A 58 -17.33 0.97 5.54
CA SER A 58 -18.65 1.40 5.10
C SER A 58 -19.40 0.29 4.35
N GLU A 59 -18.71 -0.51 3.54
CA GLU A 59 -19.29 -1.69 2.86
C GLU A 59 -19.79 -2.74 3.85
N ILE A 60 -19.03 -3.00 4.93
CA ILE A 60 -19.47 -3.89 6.00
C ILE A 60 -20.74 -3.34 6.68
N GLU A 61 -20.80 -2.04 6.94
CA GLU A 61 -21.99 -1.41 7.53
C GLU A 61 -23.20 -1.44 6.58
N ILE A 62 -22.99 -1.28 5.27
CA ILE A 62 -24.05 -1.46 4.27
C ILE A 62 -24.57 -2.90 4.31
N ALA A 63 -23.69 -3.91 4.27
CA ALA A 63 -24.11 -5.31 4.33
C ALA A 63 -24.86 -5.66 5.64
N LYS A 64 -24.49 -5.06 6.77
CA LYS A 64 -25.23 -5.19 8.05
C LYS A 64 -26.62 -4.57 7.97
N LYS A 65 -26.74 -3.38 7.36
CA LYS A 65 -28.04 -2.72 7.14
C LYS A 65 -28.92 -3.56 6.21
N ASP A 66 -28.35 -4.10 5.14
CA ASP A 66 -29.07 -4.99 4.22
C ASP A 66 -29.57 -6.26 4.91
N LEU A 67 -28.79 -6.83 5.84
CA LEU A 67 -29.26 -7.94 6.67
C LEU A 67 -30.44 -7.51 7.57
N ASN A 68 -30.40 -6.32 8.16
CA ASN A 68 -31.51 -5.82 8.96
C ASN A 68 -32.75 -5.59 8.11
N ILE A 69 -32.61 -5.01 6.92
CA ILE A 69 -33.69 -4.86 5.94
C ILE A 69 -34.25 -6.24 5.56
N ALA A 70 -33.40 -7.21 5.25
CA ALA A 70 -33.82 -8.57 4.92
C ALA A 70 -34.61 -9.23 6.07
N LYS A 71 -34.25 -8.96 7.33
CA LYS A 71 -34.99 -9.44 8.51
C LYS A 71 -36.33 -8.72 8.69
N THR A 72 -36.36 -7.39 8.57
CA THR A 72 -37.61 -6.62 8.70
C THR A 72 -38.56 -6.85 7.52
N SER A 73 -38.02 -7.25 6.37
CA SER A 73 -38.78 -7.60 5.16
C SER A 73 -39.75 -8.77 5.37
N TRP A 74 -39.69 -9.45 6.51
CA TRP A 74 -40.69 -10.44 6.89
C TRP A 74 -42.07 -9.81 7.15
N LEU A 75 -42.13 -8.50 7.38
CA LEU A 75 -43.35 -7.72 7.58
C LEU A 75 -43.95 -7.20 6.26
N ASP A 76 -43.17 -7.16 5.17
CA ASP A 76 -43.60 -6.70 3.83
C ASP A 76 -44.83 -7.41 3.23
N PRO A 77 -45.11 -8.70 3.51
CA PRO A 77 -46.28 -9.36 2.95
C PRO A 77 -47.61 -8.75 3.40
N PHE A 78 -47.61 -7.87 4.40
CA PHE A 78 -48.80 -7.15 4.83
C PHE A 78 -48.80 -5.75 4.23
N SER A 79 -49.59 -5.54 3.19
CA SER A 79 -49.87 -4.20 2.69
C SER A 79 -51.30 -3.79 3.03
N PHE A 80 -51.43 -2.57 3.55
CA PHE A 80 -52.72 -1.95 3.79
C PHE A 80 -53.00 -0.98 2.64
N GLN A 81 -54.04 -1.28 1.84
CA GLN A 81 -54.47 -0.40 0.78
C GLN A 81 -55.79 0.26 1.16
N TYR A 82 -55.79 1.59 1.13
CA TYR A 82 -56.99 2.41 1.22
C TYR A 82 -57.19 3.11 -0.12
N VAL A 83 -58.35 2.92 -0.73
CA VAL A 83 -58.74 3.62 -1.96
C VAL A 83 -60.09 4.28 -1.72
N SER A 84 -60.13 5.61 -1.86
CA SER A 84 -61.37 6.39 -1.94
C SER A 84 -61.66 6.73 -3.39
N ARG A 85 -62.77 6.24 -3.94
CA ARG A 85 -63.26 6.62 -5.26
C ARG A 85 -64.34 7.67 -5.11
N SER A 86 -64.15 8.86 -5.69
CA SER A 86 -65.19 9.88 -5.86
C SER A 86 -65.66 9.84 -7.30
N ASN A 87 -66.95 9.63 -7.54
CA ASN A 87 -67.54 9.87 -8.86
C ASN A 87 -67.80 11.37 -8.97
N ASP A 88 -66.88 12.12 -9.57
CA ASP A 88 -67.25 13.41 -10.15
C ASP A 88 -67.97 13.14 -11.47
N ALA A 89 -69.26 13.43 -11.52
CA ALA A 89 -70.11 13.29 -12.71
C ALA A 89 -69.76 14.27 -13.85
N ASN A 90 -68.54 14.83 -13.87
CA ASN A 90 -68.08 15.84 -14.83
C ASN A 90 -66.77 15.44 -15.57
N ALA A 91 -66.47 14.15 -15.65
CA ALA A 91 -65.60 13.62 -16.70
C ALA A 91 -66.46 12.97 -17.77
N ASN A 92 -66.64 13.70 -18.88
CA ASN A 92 -67.43 13.31 -20.05
C ASN A 92 -67.08 11.91 -20.57
N ALA A 93 -67.88 10.90 -20.20
CA ALA A 93 -68.33 9.76 -21.02
C ALA A 93 -68.80 8.61 -20.10
N VAL A 94 -69.96 8.77 -19.46
CA VAL A 94 -70.66 7.66 -18.82
C VAL A 94 -71.50 6.97 -19.90
N ASN A 95 -71.03 5.84 -20.43
CA ASN A 95 -71.85 5.00 -21.29
C ASN A 95 -72.91 4.34 -20.39
N LEU A 96 -74.16 4.80 -20.49
CA LEU A 96 -75.29 4.52 -19.60
C LEU A 96 -75.86 3.09 -19.72
N THR A 97 -75.06 2.11 -20.14
CA THR A 97 -75.42 0.69 -20.22
C THR A 97 -74.71 -0.15 -19.16
N THR A 98 -73.80 0.43 -18.38
CA THR A 98 -73.25 -0.19 -17.18
C THR A 98 -73.13 0.89 -16.12
N ALA A 99 -74.13 0.97 -15.24
CA ALA A 99 -74.10 1.87 -14.11
C ALA A 99 -72.84 1.54 -13.28
N ASP A 100 -71.89 2.47 -13.21
CA ASP A 100 -70.75 2.37 -12.31
C ASP A 100 -71.25 2.80 -10.92
N ILE A 101 -72.06 1.90 -10.30
CA ILE A 101 -72.79 2.11 -9.04
C ILE A 101 -71.91 1.89 -7.78
N LEU A 102 -70.63 1.55 -7.95
CA LEU A 102 -69.71 1.31 -6.83
C LEU A 102 -68.91 2.57 -6.48
N THR A 103 -69.59 3.50 -5.80
CA THR A 103 -68.93 4.56 -5.01
C THR A 103 -68.74 4.06 -3.58
N GLY A 104 -67.56 4.26 -2.99
CA GLY A 104 -67.31 3.81 -1.62
C GLY A 104 -65.83 3.74 -1.23
N TYR A 105 -65.62 3.44 0.06
CA TYR A 105 -64.32 3.18 0.65
C TYR A 105 -63.97 1.70 0.47
N GLN A 106 -62.83 1.42 -0.16
CA GLN A 106 -62.31 0.05 -0.29
C GLN A 106 -61.09 -0.12 0.61
N PHE A 107 -61.16 -1.09 1.52
CA PHE A 107 -60.06 -1.52 2.36
C PHE A 107 -59.61 -2.90 1.88
N GLY A 108 -58.34 -3.04 1.52
CA GLY A 108 -57.75 -4.30 1.11
C GLY A 108 -56.52 -4.62 1.94
N ILE A 109 -56.47 -5.85 2.47
CA ILE A 109 -55.24 -6.46 2.98
C ILE A 109 -54.82 -7.48 1.92
N SER A 110 -53.66 -7.29 1.32
CA SER A 110 -53.09 -8.28 0.41
C SER A 110 -51.96 -9.02 1.10
N VAL A 111 -51.88 -10.34 0.90
CA VAL A 111 -50.82 -11.20 1.43
C VAL A 111 -50.18 -11.97 0.28
N ASN A 112 -48.86 -11.89 0.15
CA ASN A 112 -48.11 -12.63 -0.87
C ASN A 112 -47.35 -13.82 -0.23
N PRO A 113 -47.90 -15.05 -0.27
CA PRO A 113 -47.26 -16.22 0.36
C PRO A 113 -45.96 -16.65 -0.33
N GLY A 114 -45.80 -16.39 -1.64
CA GLY A 114 -44.56 -16.67 -2.36
C GLY A 114 -43.38 -15.82 -1.88
N SER A 115 -43.67 -14.58 -1.48
CA SER A 115 -42.66 -13.69 -0.87
C SER A 115 -42.20 -14.20 0.50
N LEU A 116 -43.04 -14.94 1.24
CA LEU A 116 -42.75 -15.47 2.57
C LEU A 116 -41.77 -16.66 2.52
N LEU A 117 -41.94 -17.55 1.54
CA LEU A 117 -41.11 -18.74 1.37
C LEU A 117 -39.65 -18.42 0.98
N SER A 118 -39.41 -17.28 0.34
CA SER A 118 -38.06 -16.86 -0.10
C SER A 118 -37.27 -16.07 0.97
N LYS A 119 -37.92 -15.55 2.03
CA LYS A 119 -37.27 -14.72 3.07
C LYS A 119 -36.12 -15.41 3.81
N PRO A 120 -36.22 -16.68 4.24
CA PRO A 120 -35.11 -17.34 4.93
C PRO A 120 -33.85 -17.45 4.06
N GLY A 121 -34.03 -17.67 2.75
CA GLY A 121 -32.94 -17.67 1.77
C GLY A 121 -32.27 -16.31 1.65
N ASN A 122 -33.07 -15.24 1.59
CA ASN A 122 -32.56 -13.85 1.52
C ASN A 122 -31.79 -13.46 2.78
N VAL A 123 -32.25 -13.86 3.97
CA VAL A 123 -31.53 -13.62 5.23
C VAL A 123 -30.20 -14.38 5.26
N LYS A 124 -30.17 -15.64 4.81
CA LYS A 124 -28.91 -16.40 4.69
C LYS A 124 -27.95 -15.73 3.70
N LYS A 125 -28.43 -15.32 2.53
CA LYS A 125 -27.64 -14.58 1.54
C LYS A 125 -27.05 -13.30 2.13
N ALA A 126 -27.85 -12.50 2.83
CA ALA A 126 -27.38 -11.25 3.44
C ALA A 126 -26.32 -11.49 4.54
N LYS A 127 -26.41 -12.60 5.29
CA LYS A 127 -25.35 -13.00 6.24
C LYS A 127 -24.05 -13.31 5.51
N GLU A 128 -24.10 -14.05 4.41
CA GLU A 128 -22.90 -14.33 3.61
C GLU A 128 -22.33 -13.07 2.97
N GLN A 129 -23.16 -12.11 2.57
CA GLN A 129 -22.68 -10.80 2.09
C GLN A 129 -21.87 -10.02 3.13
N ILE A 130 -22.25 -10.10 4.42
CA ILE A 130 -21.43 -9.54 5.51
C ILE A 130 -20.08 -10.27 5.60
N ASN A 131 -20.06 -11.60 5.50
CA ASN A 131 -18.83 -12.37 5.56
C ASN A 131 -17.91 -12.01 4.38
N ILE A 132 -18.46 -11.92 3.16
CA ILE A 132 -17.73 -11.48 1.97
C ILE A 132 -17.12 -10.08 2.19
N ALA A 133 -17.89 -9.11 2.68
CA ALA A 133 -17.39 -7.76 2.96
C ALA A 133 -16.25 -7.77 4.01
N ARG A 134 -16.35 -8.63 5.03
CA ARG A 134 -15.28 -8.81 6.02
C ARG A 134 -14.02 -9.43 5.41
N TYR A 135 -14.16 -10.48 4.60
CA TYR A 135 -13.03 -11.13 3.95
C TYR A 135 -12.34 -10.18 2.96
N ASN A 136 -13.10 -9.36 2.23
CA ASN A 136 -12.53 -8.32 1.38
C ASN A 136 -11.70 -7.31 2.19
N LYS A 137 -12.18 -6.92 3.38
CA LYS A 137 -11.40 -6.05 4.29
C LYS A 137 -10.13 -6.73 4.79
N GLU A 138 -10.21 -8.00 5.16
CA GLU A 138 -9.07 -8.78 5.65
C GLU A 138 -8.01 -9.00 4.56
N GLU A 139 -8.42 -9.38 3.36
CA GLU A 139 -7.56 -9.47 2.18
C GLU A 139 -6.87 -8.14 1.89
N TYR A 140 -7.63 -7.04 1.96
CA TYR A 140 -7.07 -5.72 1.74
C TYR A 140 -6.08 -5.32 2.84
N ASN A 141 -6.32 -5.69 4.10
CA ASN A 141 -5.37 -5.46 5.20
C ASN A 141 -4.02 -6.16 4.95
N LEU A 142 -4.06 -7.42 4.48
CA LEU A 142 -2.86 -8.17 4.12
C LEU A 142 -2.13 -7.53 2.93
N THR A 143 -2.89 -7.09 1.93
CA THR A 143 -2.35 -6.42 0.74
C THR A 143 -1.68 -5.09 1.11
N LEU A 144 -2.34 -4.27 1.94
CA LEU A 144 -1.80 -3.00 2.41
C LEU A 144 -0.51 -3.21 3.21
N GLU A 145 -0.49 -4.23 4.06
CA GLU A 145 0.71 -4.58 4.84
C GLU A 145 1.89 -4.98 3.95
N ALA A 146 1.65 -5.82 2.94
CA ALA A 146 2.66 -6.22 1.98
C ALA A 146 3.19 -5.01 1.18
N GLU A 147 2.31 -4.11 0.75
CA GLU A 147 2.69 -2.90 0.03
C GLU A 147 3.51 -1.93 0.88
N VAL A 148 3.14 -1.71 2.15
CA VAL A 148 3.94 -0.89 3.08
C VAL A 148 5.35 -1.48 3.24
N LYS A 149 5.45 -2.80 3.49
CA LYS A 149 6.74 -3.49 3.61
C LYS A 149 7.59 -3.33 2.35
N LYS A 150 7.01 -3.58 1.17
CA LYS A 150 7.69 -3.44 -0.13
C LYS A 150 8.21 -2.02 -0.37
N ARG A 151 7.37 -1.00 -0.18
CA ARG A 151 7.75 0.40 -0.37
C ARG A 151 8.81 0.85 0.64
N TYR A 152 8.73 0.36 1.88
CA TYR A 152 9.75 0.62 2.89
C TYR A 152 11.11 0.03 2.52
N PHE A 153 11.17 -1.20 2.00
CA PHE A 153 12.43 -1.80 1.56
C PHE A 153 13.06 -1.06 0.39
N VAL A 154 12.24 -0.59 -0.56
CA VAL A 154 12.71 0.25 -1.68
C VAL A 154 13.24 1.59 -1.16
N TYR A 155 12.55 2.21 -0.20
CA TYR A 155 13.02 3.44 0.46
C TYR A 155 14.38 3.23 1.13
N LEU A 156 14.54 2.17 1.92
CA LEU A 156 15.81 1.84 2.58
C LEU A 156 16.93 1.57 1.57
N GLN A 157 16.64 0.83 0.50
CA GLN A 157 17.61 0.55 -0.56
C GLN A 157 18.17 1.85 -1.14
N TYR A 158 17.30 2.78 -1.55
CA TYR A 158 17.76 4.04 -2.11
C TYR A 158 18.47 4.91 -1.08
N LYS A 159 17.96 4.98 0.16
CA LYS A 159 18.60 5.70 1.25
C LYS A 159 20.05 5.26 1.46
N ASN A 160 20.29 3.96 1.52
CA ASN A 160 21.62 3.40 1.75
C ASN A 160 22.52 3.57 0.51
N SER A 161 21.96 3.53 -0.69
CA SER A 161 22.72 3.74 -1.94
C SER A 161 23.29 5.17 -2.08
N LEU A 162 22.65 6.18 -1.47
CA LEU A 162 23.05 7.58 -1.60
C LEU A 162 24.48 7.84 -1.13
N THR A 163 24.90 7.19 -0.04
CA THR A 163 26.27 7.32 0.47
C THR A 163 27.29 6.84 -0.56
N SER A 164 27.07 5.66 -1.16
CA SER A 164 27.94 5.13 -2.21
C SER A 164 27.96 6.02 -3.45
N LEU A 165 26.79 6.52 -3.88
CA LEU A 165 26.69 7.41 -5.03
C LEU A 165 27.42 8.73 -4.80
N ASN A 166 27.36 9.27 -3.58
CA ASN A 166 28.07 10.48 -3.22
C ASN A 166 29.59 10.27 -3.24
N ASN A 167 30.09 9.11 -2.78
CA ASN A 167 31.51 8.78 -2.86
C ASN A 167 32.00 8.68 -4.32
N ILE A 168 31.24 7.99 -5.18
CA ILE A 168 31.55 7.89 -6.62
C ILE A 168 31.61 9.28 -7.27
N TYR A 169 30.67 10.16 -6.92
CA TYR A 169 30.66 11.54 -7.39
C TYR A 169 31.90 12.32 -6.93
N LEU A 170 32.25 12.24 -5.65
CA LEU A 170 33.42 12.93 -5.09
C LEU A 170 34.72 12.44 -5.73
N ASP A 171 34.88 11.13 -5.90
CA ASP A 171 36.05 10.55 -6.55
C ASP A 171 36.18 11.00 -8.01
N ALA A 172 35.09 10.97 -8.76
CA ALA A 172 35.06 11.44 -10.15
C ALA A 172 35.33 12.95 -10.26
N GLN A 173 34.79 13.75 -9.34
CA GLN A 173 35.04 15.18 -9.26
C GLN A 173 36.50 15.50 -8.97
N ASN A 174 37.09 14.83 -7.98
CA ASN A 174 38.49 15.00 -7.61
C ASN A 174 39.41 14.61 -8.77
N ASN A 175 39.16 13.47 -9.42
CA ASN A 175 39.91 13.04 -10.59
C ASN A 175 39.80 14.05 -11.75
N PHE A 176 38.59 14.52 -12.06
CA PHE A 176 38.39 15.52 -13.11
C PHE A 176 39.16 16.82 -12.82
N ASN A 177 39.15 17.29 -11.57
CA ASN A 177 39.89 18.48 -11.18
C ASN A 177 41.41 18.31 -11.36
N VAL A 178 41.95 17.14 -10.99
CA VAL A 178 43.38 16.82 -11.18
C VAL A 178 43.74 16.79 -12.67
N VAL A 179 42.98 16.07 -13.49
CA VAL A 179 43.22 15.96 -14.94
C VAL A 179 43.06 17.32 -15.63
N LYS A 180 42.09 18.13 -15.21
CA LYS A 180 41.89 19.50 -15.73
C LYS A 180 43.11 20.37 -15.48
N LEU A 181 43.69 20.33 -14.28
CA LEU A 181 44.89 21.10 -13.96
C LEU A 181 46.11 20.59 -14.74
N ALA A 182 46.29 19.27 -14.86
CA ALA A 182 47.34 18.68 -15.67
C ALA A 182 47.20 19.10 -17.14
N TYR A 183 45.97 19.15 -17.68
CA TYR A 183 45.72 19.53 -19.07
C TYR A 183 46.06 21.00 -19.32
N GLN A 184 45.71 21.89 -18.39
CA GLN A 184 46.07 23.31 -18.43
C GLN A 184 47.59 23.52 -18.41
N LYS A 185 48.35 22.61 -17.80
CA LYS A 185 49.81 22.61 -17.77
C LYS A 185 50.45 21.84 -18.95
N ALA A 186 49.64 21.32 -19.88
CA ALA A 186 50.06 20.45 -20.98
C ALA A 186 50.76 19.15 -20.54
N GLU A 187 50.43 18.63 -19.34
CA GLU A 187 50.98 17.40 -18.76
C GLU A 187 50.15 16.14 -19.12
N THR A 188 49.01 16.30 -19.81
CA THR A 188 48.06 15.22 -20.19
C THR A 188 47.42 15.53 -21.55
N THR A 189 46.80 14.54 -22.20
CA THR A 189 46.19 14.70 -23.53
C THR A 189 44.73 15.17 -23.47
N LEU A 190 44.24 15.73 -24.58
CA LEU A 190 42.81 16.09 -24.72
C LEU A 190 41.88 14.87 -24.56
N GLU A 191 42.33 13.69 -25.00
CA GLU A 191 41.60 12.44 -24.85
C GLU A 191 41.37 12.09 -23.36
N GLN A 192 42.43 12.17 -22.55
CA GLN A 192 42.36 11.91 -21.11
C GLN A 192 41.46 12.92 -20.39
N TYR A 193 41.52 14.20 -20.78
CA TYR A 193 40.61 15.23 -20.29
C TYR A 193 39.14 14.92 -20.61
N ASN A 194 38.84 14.56 -21.86
CA ASN A 194 37.48 14.22 -22.28
C ASN A 194 36.95 12.96 -21.59
N ALA A 195 37.79 11.96 -21.36
CA ALA A 195 37.44 10.76 -20.60
C ALA A 195 37.09 11.09 -19.13
N ALA A 196 37.90 11.92 -18.47
CA ALA A 196 37.63 12.36 -17.10
C ALA A 196 36.35 13.21 -17.00
N SER A 197 36.13 14.12 -17.96
CA SER A 197 34.92 14.94 -18.07
C SER A 197 33.65 14.08 -18.24
N THR A 198 33.73 13.06 -19.09
CA THR A 198 32.64 12.10 -19.33
C THR A 198 32.31 11.31 -18.06
N THR A 199 33.35 10.82 -17.38
CA THR A 199 33.20 10.07 -16.11
C THR A 199 32.56 10.93 -15.03
N PHE A 200 33.00 12.17 -14.85
CA PHE A 200 32.41 13.11 -13.92
C PHE A 200 30.94 13.40 -14.24
N SER A 201 30.62 13.64 -15.52
CA SER A 201 29.26 13.90 -15.97
C SER A 201 28.34 12.69 -15.71
N GLN A 202 28.81 11.47 -15.97
CA GLN A 202 28.07 10.25 -15.67
C GLN A 202 27.84 10.07 -14.17
N ALA A 203 28.87 10.23 -13.34
CA ALA A 203 28.76 10.13 -11.88
C ALA A 203 27.76 11.15 -11.32
N TYR A 204 27.76 12.38 -11.85
CA TYR A 204 26.79 13.40 -11.49
C TYR A 204 25.35 13.01 -11.84
N GLN A 205 25.12 12.52 -13.06
CA GLN A 205 23.79 12.03 -13.49
C GLN A 205 23.32 10.85 -12.64
N THR A 206 24.19 9.90 -12.33
CA THR A 206 23.84 8.75 -11.48
C THR A 206 23.49 9.18 -10.06
N LYS A 207 24.22 10.14 -9.49
CA LYS A 207 23.87 10.74 -8.18
C LYS A 207 22.50 11.40 -8.22
N LEU A 208 22.23 12.25 -9.21
CA LEU A 208 20.93 12.91 -9.37
C LEU A 208 19.77 11.92 -9.49
N GLN A 209 19.96 10.86 -10.29
CA GLN A 209 18.95 9.81 -10.41
C GLN A 209 18.74 9.07 -9.08
N GLY A 210 19.80 8.82 -8.32
CA GLY A 210 19.71 8.23 -6.98
C GLY A 210 18.92 9.11 -6.00
N GLU A 211 19.16 10.41 -5.99
CA GLU A 211 18.42 11.39 -5.18
C GLU A 211 16.95 11.43 -5.56
N ALA A 212 16.64 11.47 -6.87
CA ALA A 212 15.28 11.43 -7.37
C ALA A 212 14.55 10.12 -6.96
N ASN A 213 15.22 8.98 -7.09
CA ASN A 213 14.68 7.68 -6.69
C ASN A 213 14.40 7.61 -5.19
N TYR A 214 15.30 8.14 -4.36
CA TYR A 214 15.10 8.22 -2.91
C TYR A 214 13.87 9.07 -2.54
N VAL A 215 13.75 10.27 -3.11
CA VAL A 215 12.61 11.15 -2.84
C VAL A 215 11.30 10.55 -3.35
N SER A 216 11.31 9.92 -4.52
CA SER A 216 10.15 9.21 -5.08
C SER A 216 9.72 8.02 -4.20
N ALA A 217 10.67 7.21 -3.73
CA ALA A 217 10.38 6.10 -2.83
C ALA A 217 9.83 6.58 -1.47
N LYS A 218 10.35 7.69 -0.96
CA LYS A 218 9.81 8.36 0.24
C LYS A 218 8.36 8.80 0.03
N ALA A 219 8.09 9.57 -1.02
CA ALA A 219 6.74 10.03 -1.34
C ALA A 219 5.76 8.86 -1.55
N SER A 220 6.22 7.78 -2.20
CA SER A 220 5.43 6.57 -2.39
C SER A 220 5.07 5.88 -1.07
N LEU A 221 5.97 5.88 -0.09
CA LEU A 221 5.67 5.34 1.23
C LEU A 221 4.69 6.24 2.00
N GLU A 222 4.91 7.56 1.93
CA GLU A 222 4.05 8.58 2.58
C GLU A 222 2.62 8.60 2.00
N GLU A 223 2.44 8.22 0.75
CA GLU A 223 1.12 8.03 0.13
C GLU A 223 0.28 6.98 0.87
N LEU A 224 0.90 5.89 1.34
CA LEU A 224 0.20 4.82 2.07
C LEU A 224 -0.08 5.22 3.52
N THR A 225 0.83 5.92 4.17
CA THR A 225 0.66 6.35 5.57
C THR A 225 -0.20 7.61 5.69
N VAL A 226 -0.35 8.39 4.62
CA VAL A 226 -1.05 9.68 4.57
C VAL A 226 -0.44 10.74 5.52
N LYS A 227 0.67 10.40 6.17
CA LYS A 227 1.45 11.23 7.08
C LYS A 227 2.91 11.17 6.67
N LYS A 228 3.63 12.26 6.92
CA LYS A 228 5.06 12.34 6.65
C LYS A 228 5.83 11.36 7.53
N LEU A 229 6.92 10.78 7.00
CA LEU A 229 7.72 9.82 7.76
C LEU A 229 8.34 10.46 9.02
N GLU A 230 8.62 11.77 9.01
CA GLU A 230 9.17 12.48 10.17
C GLU A 230 8.21 12.56 11.36
N GLU A 231 6.90 12.43 11.10
CA GLU A 231 5.85 12.50 12.11
C GLU A 231 5.62 11.14 12.79
N ILE A 232 6.11 10.06 12.18
CA ILE A 232 5.96 8.69 12.67
C ILE A 232 7.25 8.34 13.43
N LYS A 233 7.24 8.48 14.76
CA LYS A 233 8.38 8.14 15.64
C LYS A 233 8.20 6.80 16.34
#